data_AF-F9ZK97-F1
#
_entry.id   AF-F9ZK97-F1
#
_cell.length_a   1.000
_cell.length_b   1.000
_cell.length_c   1.000
_cell.angle_alpha   90.00
_cell.angle_beta   90.00
_cell.angle_gamma   90.00
#
_symmetry.space_group_name_H-M   'P 1'
#
loop_
_entity.id
_entity.type
_entity.pdbx_description
1 polymer ?
#
loop_
_entity_poly.entity_id
_entity_poly.type
_entity_poly.pdbx_seq_one_letter_code
_entity_poly.pdbx_strand_id
1 'polypeptide(L)'
;MNRNDKVRIVFVVSIAILNNPGYQKRLWIAARNMLISRRRWADAIADALYNFDGVILLPSGLHWPIPDVDKVLGDPRWFSYYFEADESGEPRRNVIMLERLRLIDLYFKIAHPKIARHFNR
;
A
#
# COMPACT_ATOMS: atom_id res chain seq x y z
N MET A 1 -5.36 21.72 -26.94
CA MET A 1 -5.34 20.82 -25.77
C MET A 1 -5.96 19.52 -26.20
N ASN A 2 -5.17 18.48 -26.41
CA ASN A 2 -5.66 17.22 -26.97
C ASN A 2 -4.94 16.07 -26.27
N ARG A 3 -5.59 15.47 -25.28
CA ARG A 3 -5.47 14.06 -24.95
C ARG A 3 -6.69 13.67 -24.13
N ASN A 4 -7.29 12.57 -24.55
CA ASN A 4 -8.37 11.88 -23.88
C ASN A 4 -7.78 11.26 -22.59
N ASP A 5 -7.47 12.10 -21.60
CA ASP A 5 -6.87 11.68 -20.33
C ASP A 5 -7.94 10.92 -19.55
N LYS A 6 -7.99 9.60 -19.79
CA LYS A 6 -8.83 8.69 -19.02
C LYS A 6 -8.42 8.84 -17.56
N VAL A 7 -9.28 9.48 -16.77
CA VAL A 7 -9.14 9.61 -15.32
C VAL A 7 -8.73 8.26 -14.75
N ARG A 8 -7.59 8.22 -14.06
CA ARG A 8 -7.07 6.97 -13.49
C ARG A 8 -7.85 6.65 -12.22
N ILE A 9 -8.55 5.53 -12.24
CA ILE A 9 -9.32 5.05 -11.08
C ILE A 9 -8.52 3.96 -10.37
N VAL A 10 -8.33 4.11 -9.06
CA VAL A 10 -7.70 3.14 -8.19
C VAL A 10 -8.71 2.69 -7.14
N PHE A 11 -8.92 1.38 -7.02
CA PHE A 11 -9.80 0.82 -6.00
C PHE A 11 -9.01 0.40 -4.77
N VAL A 12 -9.52 0.77 -3.60
CA VAL A 12 -9.05 0.30 -2.31
C VAL A 12 -9.34 -1.20 -2.18
N VAL A 13 -8.36 -1.97 -1.71
CA VAL A 13 -8.58 -3.39 -1.39
C VAL A 13 -9.51 -3.55 -0.19
N SER A 14 -10.42 -4.52 -0.29
CA SER A 14 -11.30 -4.90 0.81
C SER A 14 -10.51 -5.54 1.95
N ILE A 15 -11.07 -5.51 3.15
CA ILE A 15 -10.52 -6.19 4.34
C ILE A 15 -10.34 -7.68 4.08
N ALA A 16 -11.26 -8.32 3.36
CA ALA A 16 -11.18 -9.74 3.02
C ALA A 16 -9.92 -10.07 2.18
N ILE A 17 -9.60 -9.23 1.18
CA ILE A 17 -8.39 -9.38 0.37
C ILE A 17 -7.13 -9.09 1.20
N LEU A 18 -7.17 -8.03 2.02
CA LEU A 18 -6.04 -7.69 2.90
C LEU A 18 -5.74 -8.79 3.91
N ASN A 19 -6.72 -9.57 4.34
CA ASN A 19 -6.54 -10.71 5.24
C ASN A 19 -6.02 -11.97 4.54
N ASN A 20 -5.95 -12.00 3.21
CA ASN A 20 -5.40 -13.14 2.48
C ASN A 20 -3.87 -13.24 2.70
N PRO A 21 -3.34 -14.35 3.26
CA PRO A 21 -1.91 -14.48 3.55
C PRO A 21 -1.01 -14.37 2.32
N GLY A 22 -1.44 -14.90 1.17
CA GLY A 22 -0.70 -14.80 -0.09
C GLY A 22 -0.61 -13.37 -0.60
N TYR A 23 -1.71 -12.61 -0.46
CA TYR A 23 -1.74 -11.18 -0.77
C TYR A 23 -0.78 -10.39 0.14
N GLN A 24 -0.86 -10.60 1.46
CA GLN A 24 0.02 -9.95 2.43
C GLN A 24 1.49 -10.25 2.15
N LYS A 25 1.82 -11.52 1.88
CA LYS A 25 3.18 -11.95 1.56
C LYS A 25 3.71 -11.25 0.31
N ARG A 26 2.94 -11.20 -0.77
CA ARG A 26 3.36 -10.52 -2.01
C ARG A 26 3.52 -9.02 -1.83
N LEU A 27 2.62 -8.39 -1.09
CA LEU A 27 2.72 -6.98 -0.72
C LEU A 27 3.99 -6.73 0.10
N TRP A 28 4.27 -7.59 1.08
CA TRP A 28 5.45 -7.51 1.93
C TRP A 28 6.75 -7.67 1.13
N ILE A 29 6.83 -8.66 0.25
CA ILE A 29 8.00 -8.87 -0.63
C ILE A 29 8.24 -7.62 -1.49
N ALA A 30 7.19 -7.11 -2.13
CA ALA A 30 7.29 -5.92 -2.97
C ALA A 30 7.75 -4.71 -2.16
N ALA A 31 7.14 -4.47 -1.00
CA ALA A 31 7.49 -3.37 -0.11
C ALA A 31 8.94 -3.46 0.36
N ARG A 32 9.38 -4.62 0.88
CA ARG A 32 10.75 -4.84 1.35
C ARG A 32 11.80 -4.55 0.26
N ASN A 33 11.46 -4.79 -1.01
CA ASN A 33 12.38 -4.61 -2.14
C ASN A 33 12.44 -3.18 -2.71
N MET A 34 11.65 -2.23 -2.20
CA MET A 34 11.64 -0.84 -2.73
C MET A 34 12.87 -0.01 -2.37
N LEU A 35 13.79 -0.52 -1.54
CA LEU A 35 14.97 0.20 -1.04
C LEU A 35 14.65 1.54 -0.35
N ILE A 36 13.40 1.72 0.10
CA ILE A 36 12.97 2.89 0.86
C ILE A 36 13.35 2.68 2.33
N SER A 37 14.06 3.65 2.90
CA SER A 37 14.43 3.60 4.31
C SER A 37 13.18 3.66 5.20
N ARG A 38 13.22 3.02 6.36
CA ARG A 38 12.07 2.92 7.29
C ARG A 38 11.40 4.26 7.60
N ARG A 39 12.19 5.33 7.72
CA ARG A 39 11.70 6.69 8.02
C ARG A 39 11.04 7.37 6.82
N ARG A 40 11.38 6.96 5.60
CA ARG A 40 10.91 7.58 4.34
C ARG A 40 9.65 6.93 3.80
N TRP A 41 9.18 5.83 4.39
CA TRP A 41 7.95 5.17 3.95
C TRP A 41 6.71 6.02 4.15
N ALA A 42 6.62 6.76 5.25
CA ALA A 42 5.49 7.67 5.48
C ALA A 42 5.44 8.75 4.40
N ASP A 43 6.55 9.46 4.19
CA ASP A 43 6.69 10.45 3.12
C ASP A 43 6.34 9.84 1.75
N ALA A 44 6.90 8.69 1.39
CA ALA A 44 6.68 8.09 0.07
C ALA A 44 5.20 7.70 -0.17
N ILE A 45 4.51 7.24 0.88
CA ILE A 45 3.07 6.94 0.81
C ILE A 45 2.27 8.24 0.71
N ALA A 46 2.56 9.21 1.58
CA ALA A 46 1.88 10.51 1.59
C ALA A 46 2.03 11.22 0.23
N ASP A 47 3.24 11.29 -0.30
CA ASP A 47 3.55 11.87 -1.60
C ASP A 47 2.77 11.19 -2.73
N ALA A 48 2.71 9.85 -2.73
CA ALA A 48 1.98 9.10 -3.73
C ALA A 48 0.46 9.32 -3.63
N LEU A 49 -0.11 9.38 -2.43
CA LEU A 49 -1.55 9.51 -2.23
C LEU A 49 -2.03 10.95 -2.43
N TYR A 50 -1.35 11.94 -1.86
CA TYR A 50 -1.79 13.34 -1.88
C TYR A 50 -1.53 14.01 -3.23
N ASN A 51 -0.51 13.58 -3.98
CA ASN A 51 -0.25 14.08 -5.34
C ASN A 51 -0.86 13.20 -6.43
N PHE A 52 -1.76 12.27 -6.09
CA PHE A 52 -2.37 11.38 -7.07
C PHE A 52 -3.38 12.13 -7.94
N ASP A 53 -3.04 12.32 -9.21
CA ASP A 53 -3.95 12.85 -10.23
C ASP A 53 -4.90 11.73 -10.73
N GLY A 54 -5.92 11.43 -9.93
CA GLY A 54 -6.89 10.39 -10.21
C GLY A 54 -7.93 10.25 -9.09
N VAL A 55 -8.72 9.18 -9.14
CA VAL A 55 -9.79 8.93 -8.17
C VAL A 55 -9.53 7.64 -7.42
N ILE A 56 -9.55 7.73 -6.08
CA ILE A 56 -9.45 6.57 -5.19
C ILE A 56 -10.85 6.21 -4.68
N LEU A 57 -11.32 5.01 -5.02
CA LEU A 57 -12.66 4.54 -4.69
C LEU A 57 -12.63 3.34 -3.76
N LEU A 58 -13.64 3.24 -2.90
CA LEU A 58 -14.02 1.99 -2.26
C LEU A 58 -14.54 0.99 -3.30
N PRO A 59 -14.56 -0.33 -3.00
CA PRO A 59 -15.21 -1.31 -3.87
C PRO A 59 -16.68 -1.02 -4.19
N SER A 60 -17.37 -0.25 -3.34
CA SER A 60 -18.75 0.20 -3.57
C SER A 60 -18.87 1.31 -4.64
N GLY A 61 -17.75 1.86 -5.11
CA GLY A 61 -17.73 3.01 -6.02
C GLY A 61 -17.79 4.38 -5.33
N LEU A 62 -17.89 4.43 -3.99
CA LEU A 62 -17.81 5.67 -3.25
C LEU A 62 -16.36 6.17 -3.16
N HIS A 63 -16.16 7.49 -3.08
CA HIS A 63 -14.85 8.05 -2.79
C HIS A 63 -14.33 7.52 -1.46
N TRP A 64 -13.10 7.05 -1.47
CA TRP A 64 -12.46 6.64 -0.23
C TRP A 64 -11.94 7.88 0.51
N PRO A 65 -12.34 8.11 1.77
CA PRO A 65 -11.80 9.22 2.55
C PRO A 65 -10.34 8.93 2.88
N ILE A 66 -9.42 9.61 2.20
CA ILE A 66 -7.99 9.46 2.43
C ILE A 66 -7.70 9.85 3.89
N PRO A 67 -7.16 8.94 4.72
CA PRO A 67 -6.85 9.24 6.10
C PRO A 67 -5.60 10.11 6.20
N ASP A 68 -5.37 10.68 7.39
CA ASP A 68 -4.08 11.24 7.76
C ASP A 68 -3.03 10.12 7.78
N VAL A 69 -2.11 10.15 6.81
CA VAL A 69 -1.11 9.11 6.59
C VAL A 69 -0.15 9.02 7.78
N ASP A 70 0.29 10.15 8.31
CA ASP A 70 1.21 10.20 9.45
C ASP A 70 0.55 9.67 10.72
N LYS A 71 -0.73 9.97 10.92
CA LYS A 71 -1.51 9.44 12.04
C LYS A 71 -1.69 7.91 11.96
N VAL A 72 -1.97 7.37 10.77
CA VAL A 72 -2.17 5.92 10.58
C VAL A 72 -0.85 5.14 10.68
N LEU A 73 0.22 5.66 10.07
CA LEU A 73 1.53 5.00 10.07
C LEU A 73 2.23 5.19 11.42
N GLY A 74 2.15 6.36 12.04
CA GLY A 74 2.72 6.63 13.37
C GLY A 74 4.24 6.41 13.42
N ASP A 75 4.74 5.87 14.53
CA ASP A 75 6.19 5.67 14.75
C ASP A 75 6.83 4.75 13.68
N PRO A 76 7.77 5.24 12.85
CA PRO A 76 8.44 4.46 11.79
C PRO A 76 9.14 3.18 12.27
N ARG A 77 9.36 2.99 13.58
CA ARG A 77 9.84 1.72 14.14
C ARG A 77 8.99 0.52 13.72
N TRP A 78 7.70 0.71 13.49
CA TRP A 78 6.84 -0.40 13.08
C TRP A 78 7.25 -0.99 11.71
N PHE A 79 7.80 -0.20 10.80
CA PHE A 79 8.34 -0.70 9.53
C PHE A 79 9.53 -1.64 9.73
N SER A 80 10.33 -1.47 10.79
CA SER A 80 11.39 -2.44 11.12
C SER A 80 10.80 -3.82 11.38
N TYR A 81 9.78 -3.87 12.22
CA TYR A 81 9.13 -5.12 12.60
C TYR A 81 8.31 -5.70 11.46
N TYR A 82 7.72 -4.84 10.62
CA TYR A 82 7.00 -5.27 9.44
C TYR A 82 7.94 -5.94 8.45
N PHE A 83 9.10 -5.35 8.12
CA PHE A 83 10.06 -5.90 7.16
C PHE A 83 11.00 -6.98 7.72
N GLU A 84 10.80 -7.37 8.97
CA GLU A 84 11.57 -8.43 9.61
C GLU A 84 11.23 -9.78 8.98
N ALA A 85 12.24 -10.48 8.48
CA ALA A 85 12.10 -11.83 7.97
C ALA A 85 12.47 -12.85 9.05
N ASP A 86 11.85 -14.02 9.03
CA ASP A 86 12.30 -15.18 9.78
C ASP A 86 13.48 -15.88 9.10
N GLU A 87 13.94 -16.99 9.68
CA GLU A 87 15.05 -17.80 9.17
C GLU A 87 14.75 -18.41 7.78
N SER A 88 13.48 -18.55 7.42
CA SER A 88 13.04 -19.05 6.11
C SER A 88 12.86 -17.94 5.08
N GLY A 89 13.11 -16.67 5.45
CA GLY A 89 12.91 -15.52 4.58
C GLY A 89 11.45 -15.05 4.48
N GLU A 90 10.56 -15.57 5.33
CA GLU A 90 9.14 -15.24 5.39
C GLU A 90 8.88 -14.08 6.36
N PRO A 91 7.73 -13.36 6.24
CA PRO A 91 7.40 -12.31 7.19
C PRO A 91 7.35 -12.87 8.62
N ARG A 92 8.21 -12.36 9.52
CA ARG A 92 8.30 -12.85 10.90
C ARG A 92 7.01 -12.58 11.69
N ARG A 93 6.28 -11.53 11.32
CA ARG A 93 5.10 -11.05 12.05
C ARG A 93 3.96 -10.74 11.10
N ASN A 94 2.75 -11.09 11.53
CA ASN A 94 1.54 -10.60 10.88
C ASN A 94 1.28 -9.14 11.26
N VAL A 95 0.63 -8.40 10.36
CA VAL A 95 0.24 -7.01 10.64
C VAL A 95 -1.14 -6.96 11.28
N ILE A 96 -1.20 -6.35 12.46
CA ILE A 96 -2.44 -6.20 13.24
C ILE A 96 -3.32 -5.08 12.68
N MET A 97 -2.72 -3.99 12.19
CA MET A 97 -3.46 -2.83 11.63
C MET A 97 -3.57 -2.90 10.11
N LEU A 98 -4.70 -3.41 9.62
CA LEU A 98 -4.98 -3.53 8.19
C LEU A 98 -4.96 -2.19 7.44
N GLU A 99 -5.26 -1.08 8.11
CA GLU A 99 -5.20 0.26 7.50
C GLU A 99 -3.78 0.60 7.02
N ARG A 100 -2.75 0.16 7.75
CA ARG A 100 -1.36 0.34 7.34
C ARG A 100 -1.03 -0.45 6.08
N LEU A 101 -1.51 -1.69 6.00
CA LEU A 101 -1.35 -2.51 4.79
C LEU A 101 -2.08 -1.88 3.59
N ARG A 102 -3.27 -1.32 3.82
CA ARG A 102 -4.04 -0.62 2.79
C ARG A 102 -3.27 0.56 2.21
N LEU A 103 -2.61 1.36 3.06
CA LEU A 103 -1.78 2.48 2.62
C LEU A 103 -0.58 2.02 1.79
N ILE A 104 0.10 0.94 2.19
CA ILE A 104 1.20 0.35 1.40
C ILE A 104 0.67 -0.17 0.06
N ASP A 105 -0.46 -0.88 0.05
CA ASP A 105 -1.09 -1.35 -1.20
C ASP A 105 -1.42 -0.18 -2.14
N LEU A 106 -2.03 0.88 -1.62
CA LEU A 106 -2.36 2.06 -2.41
C LEU A 106 -1.13 2.74 -2.99
N TYR A 107 -0.05 2.84 -2.22
CA TYR A 107 1.24 3.29 -2.74
C TYR A 107 1.68 2.45 -3.95
N PHE A 108 1.61 1.12 -3.88
CA PHE A 108 1.93 0.26 -5.03
C PHE A 108 0.95 0.45 -6.19
N LYS A 109 -0.35 0.54 -5.93
CA LYS A 109 -1.35 0.74 -6.99
C LYS A 109 -1.19 2.08 -7.70
N ILE A 110 -0.68 3.10 -7.02
CA ILE A 110 -0.47 4.45 -7.57
C ILE A 110 0.91 4.57 -8.22
N ALA A 111 1.99 4.34 -7.47
CA ALA A 111 3.36 4.55 -7.92
C ALA A 111 3.91 3.40 -8.77
N HIS A 112 3.46 2.16 -8.50
CA HIS A 112 4.02 0.93 -9.12
C HIS A 112 2.93 -0.01 -9.65
N PRO A 113 2.01 0.46 -10.52
CA PRO A 113 0.81 -0.30 -10.92
C PRO A 113 1.14 -1.62 -11.63
N LYS A 114 2.32 -1.75 -12.22
CA LYS A 114 2.77 -3.01 -12.81
C LYS A 114 3.03 -4.07 -11.74
N ILE A 115 3.64 -3.69 -10.61
CA ILE A 115 3.90 -4.58 -9.46
C ILE A 115 2.57 -4.97 -8.80
N ALA A 116 1.69 -4.00 -8.54
CA ALA A 116 0.42 -4.22 -7.84
C ALA A 116 -0.49 -5.27 -8.51
N ARG A 117 -0.44 -5.42 -9.84
CA ARG A 117 -1.20 -6.43 -10.60
C ARG A 117 -0.88 -7.88 -10.19
N HIS A 118 0.26 -8.11 -9.54
CA HIS A 118 0.68 -9.44 -9.12
C HIS A 118 0.17 -9.82 -7.72
N PHE A 119 -0.39 -8.88 -6.95
CA PHE A 119 -0.76 -9.15 -5.56
C PHE A 119 -1.95 -10.10 -5.41
N ASN A 120 -2.85 -10.16 -6.39
CA ASN A 120 -4.05 -11.01 -6.34
C ASN A 120 -3.95 -12.30 -7.17
N ARG A 121 -2.72 -12.70 -7.54
CA ARG A 121 -2.48 -13.92 -8.32
C ARG A 121 -2.47 -15.18 -7.48
#